data_AF-A0A078JXA5-F1
#
_entry.id   AF-A0A078JXA5-F1
#
_cell.length_a   1.000
_cell.length_b   1.000
_cell.length_c   1.000
_cell.angle_alpha   90.00
_cell.angle_beta   90.00
_cell.angle_gamma   90.00
#
_symmetry.space_group_name_H-M   'P 1'
#
loop_
_entity.id
_entity.type
_entity.pdbx_description
1 polymer ?
#
loop_
_entity_poly.entity_id
_entity_poly.type
_entity_poly.pdbx_seq_one_letter_code
_entity_poly.pdbx_strand_id
1 'polypeptide(L)'
;MDIRRRPPKPPVNNPNRFSDDDDQRRTTTIPPKASDALPLPLYLTNAVFFTLFFSVAYYLLHRWRDKIRYNTPLHVVTVTELGALIALVASFIYLLGFFGIDFVQSFISRADTNDTDTNDFEDHRLVTCPPRGGRRLDLERGVAHPPIVSVAKSPIADPTLPEEDEEIVKSVIHGAIPSYSLESRLGDCKRAATIRREALQRITGRSIEGLPLDGFDYESILGQCCEMPVGYVQIPVGIAGPLLLDGYEYSVPMATTEGCLVASTNRGCKAMYVSGGATSTVVKDGMTRAPVVRFASARRASELKFFLEDPENFDTLAVVFNRSIRFARLQSVKCTLAGKNAYVRFSCSTGDAMGM
;
A
#
# COMPACT_ATOMS: atom_id res chain seq x y z
N MET A 1 -52.84 54.37 -14.76
CA MET A 1 -54.19 53.82 -15.01
C MET A 1 -54.50 52.87 -13.87
N ASP A 2 -55.67 52.99 -13.27
CA ASP A 2 -56.15 52.14 -12.16
C ASP A 2 -56.41 50.69 -12.56
N ILE A 3 -56.43 49.76 -11.58
CA ILE A 3 -57.66 49.07 -11.11
C ILE A 3 -57.35 48.00 -10.00
N ARG A 4 -57.87 48.30 -8.80
CA ARG A 4 -58.52 47.44 -7.76
C ARG A 4 -57.92 46.10 -7.23
N ARG A 5 -57.79 46.11 -5.90
CA ARG A 5 -57.93 45.04 -4.85
C ARG A 5 -59.20 44.13 -5.03
N ARG A 6 -59.49 42.98 -4.37
CA ARG A 6 -59.16 42.27 -3.07
C ARG A 6 -59.92 40.88 -3.08
N PRO A 7 -60.11 40.09 -1.97
CA PRO A 7 -59.25 39.35 -1.01
C PRO A 7 -59.50 37.80 -1.04
N PRO A 8 -59.06 36.95 -0.06
CA PRO A 8 -59.82 36.73 1.21
C PRO A 8 -58.96 36.60 2.52
N LYS A 9 -59.63 36.20 3.61
CA LYS A 9 -59.28 36.14 5.07
C LYS A 9 -59.97 34.87 5.65
N PRO A 10 -59.91 34.50 6.96
CA PRO A 10 -58.95 34.72 8.08
C PRO A 10 -58.57 33.39 8.82
N PRO A 11 -57.85 33.40 9.97
CA PRO A 11 -57.87 32.31 10.95
C PRO A 11 -58.90 32.53 12.09
N VAL A 12 -59.31 31.46 12.78
CA VAL A 12 -60.34 31.45 13.85
C VAL A 12 -59.73 31.15 15.23
N ASN A 13 -60.38 31.65 16.29
CA ASN A 13 -59.95 31.64 17.70
C ASN A 13 -59.81 30.25 18.37
N ASN A 14 -58.83 30.11 19.28
CA ASN A 14 -58.95 30.09 20.77
C ASN A 14 -60.25 29.54 21.42
N PRO A 15 -60.29 29.16 22.74
CA PRO A 15 -59.21 29.08 23.76
C PRO A 15 -59.28 27.83 24.71
N ASN A 16 -58.28 27.66 25.61
CA ASN A 16 -58.49 27.65 27.07
C ASN A 16 -57.18 27.46 27.87
N ARG A 17 -57.20 27.86 29.15
CA ARG A 17 -56.05 28.13 30.04
C ARG A 17 -56.43 27.75 31.49
N PHE A 18 -55.45 27.65 32.40
CA PHE A 18 -55.57 27.21 33.81
C PHE A 18 -55.79 25.68 33.94
N SER A 19 -55.33 24.94 34.94
CA SER A 19 -54.61 25.25 36.21
C SER A 19 -53.82 23.99 36.70
N ASP A 20 -52.87 24.00 37.65
CA ASP A 20 -51.90 24.97 38.22
C ASP A 20 -50.85 24.14 39.07
N ASP A 21 -50.26 24.70 40.14
CA ASP A 21 -49.46 24.09 41.24
C ASP A 21 -48.04 23.47 41.04
N ASP A 22 -47.08 24.28 41.47
CA ASP A 22 -46.03 24.04 42.50
C ASP A 22 -44.89 23.00 42.39
N ASP A 23 -43.69 23.60 42.28
CA ASP A 23 -42.50 23.42 43.11
C ASP A 23 -41.90 22.01 43.35
N GLN A 24 -40.80 21.74 42.62
CA GLN A 24 -39.58 21.24 43.27
C GLN A 24 -38.30 21.41 42.43
N ARG A 25 -37.27 21.96 43.09
CA ARG A 25 -35.86 22.04 42.65
C ARG A 25 -35.40 20.92 41.70
N ARG A 26 -34.95 21.31 40.49
CA ARG A 26 -33.88 20.59 39.78
C ARG A 26 -32.77 21.55 39.38
N THR A 27 -31.60 21.33 39.98
CA THR A 27 -30.32 21.96 39.65
C THR A 27 -29.98 21.77 38.18
N THR A 28 -29.69 22.86 37.47
CA THR A 28 -29.09 22.84 36.13
C THR A 28 -27.62 22.39 36.22
N THR A 29 -27.39 21.08 36.27
CA THR A 29 -26.06 20.49 36.15
C THR A 29 -25.64 20.45 34.69
N ILE A 30 -24.87 21.46 34.26
CA ILE A 30 -24.11 21.39 33.01
C ILE A 30 -23.15 20.19 33.11
N PRO A 31 -23.07 19.29 32.12
CA PRO A 31 -22.11 18.19 32.15
C PRO A 31 -20.68 18.76 32.12
N PRO A 32 -19.75 18.25 32.95
CA PRO A 32 -18.39 18.79 33.01
C PRO A 32 -17.70 18.65 31.65
N LYS A 33 -17.13 19.75 31.15
CA LYS A 33 -16.30 19.73 29.96
C LYS A 33 -14.89 19.26 30.34
N ALA A 34 -14.21 18.59 29.42
CA ALA A 34 -12.81 18.17 29.61
C ALA A 34 -11.84 19.35 29.82
N SER A 35 -12.30 20.59 29.59
CA SER A 35 -11.59 21.84 29.93
C SER A 35 -11.28 21.99 31.42
N ASP A 36 -12.08 21.40 32.30
CA ASP A 36 -12.04 21.70 33.73
C ASP A 36 -10.96 20.88 34.47
N ALA A 37 -10.23 20.03 33.74
CA ALA A 37 -9.16 19.17 34.26
C ALA A 37 -7.74 19.76 34.14
N LEU A 38 -7.57 20.94 33.51
CA LEU A 38 -6.27 21.56 33.25
C LEU A 38 -6.23 23.02 33.73
N PRO A 39 -5.10 23.51 34.28
CA PRO A 39 -4.98 24.87 34.81
C PRO A 39 -4.84 25.96 33.74
N LEU A 40 -4.98 25.62 32.44
CA LEU A 40 -4.79 26.51 31.29
C LEU A 40 -5.83 26.22 30.20
N PRO A 41 -6.21 27.22 29.37
CA PRO A 41 -7.17 27.02 28.27
C PRO A 41 -6.72 25.95 27.27
N LEU A 42 -7.63 25.02 26.92
CA LEU A 42 -7.35 23.87 26.03
C LEU A 42 -6.73 24.26 24.68
N TYR A 43 -7.15 25.37 24.07
CA TYR A 43 -6.59 25.81 22.79
C TYR A 43 -5.10 26.18 22.91
N LEU A 44 -4.70 26.73 24.07
CA LEU A 44 -3.33 27.16 24.33
C LEU A 44 -2.44 25.94 24.62
N THR A 45 -2.92 25.00 25.44
CA THR A 45 -2.19 23.74 25.67
C THR A 45 -2.08 22.93 24.39
N ASN A 46 -3.14 22.81 23.60
CA ASN A 46 -3.11 22.15 22.29
C ASN A 46 -2.11 22.79 21.32
N ALA A 47 -2.07 24.13 21.23
CA ALA A 47 -1.08 24.83 20.41
C ALA A 47 0.37 24.57 20.88
N VAL A 48 0.62 24.56 22.19
CA VAL A 48 1.95 24.25 22.76
C VAL A 48 2.35 22.80 22.47
N PHE A 49 1.50 21.81 22.71
CA PHE A 49 1.84 20.41 22.46
C PHE A 49 1.95 20.08 20.96
N PHE A 50 1.17 20.72 20.09
CA PHE A 50 1.29 20.59 18.64
C PHE A 50 2.63 21.15 18.13
N THR A 51 2.98 22.38 18.53
CA THR A 51 4.28 23.00 18.15
C THR A 51 5.47 22.24 18.75
N LEU A 52 5.36 21.73 19.98
CA LEU A 52 6.35 20.85 20.59
C LEU A 52 6.52 19.55 19.80
N PHE A 53 5.43 18.86 19.44
CA PHE A 53 5.48 17.61 18.67
C PHE A 53 6.23 17.78 17.35
N PHE A 54 5.85 18.76 16.53
CA PHE A 54 6.47 18.96 15.22
C PHE A 54 7.92 19.47 15.30
N SER A 55 8.26 20.34 16.27
CA SER A 55 9.63 20.81 16.44
C SER A 55 10.57 19.71 16.93
N VAL A 56 10.13 18.86 17.86
CA VAL A 56 10.87 17.70 18.37
C VAL A 56 11.01 16.61 17.30
N ALA A 57 9.94 16.31 16.54
CA ALA A 57 10.00 15.40 15.41
C ALA A 57 11.00 15.87 14.34
N TYR A 58 10.98 17.17 13.98
CA TYR A 58 11.93 17.76 13.04
C TYR A 58 13.37 17.67 13.54
N TYR A 59 13.62 17.95 14.83
CA TYR A 59 14.95 17.80 15.44
C TYR A 59 15.47 16.36 15.36
N LEU A 60 14.63 15.38 15.70
CA LEU A 60 15.00 13.95 15.65
C LEU A 60 15.28 13.49 14.21
N LEU A 61 14.45 13.89 13.23
CA LEU A 61 14.68 13.59 11.82
C LEU A 61 15.98 14.21 11.30
N HIS A 62 16.31 15.45 11.70
CA HIS A 62 17.58 16.06 11.33
C HIS A 62 18.77 15.31 11.94
N ARG A 63 18.69 14.94 13.24
CA ARG A 63 19.76 14.20 13.92
C ARG A 63 19.96 12.80 13.34
N TRP A 64 18.89 12.05 13.05
CA TRP A 64 18.99 10.76 12.38
C TRP A 64 19.60 10.89 10.97
N ARG A 65 19.22 11.91 10.21
CA ARG A 65 19.83 12.20 8.90
C ARG A 65 21.32 12.48 9.02
N ASP A 66 21.76 13.21 10.03
CA ASP A 66 23.18 13.46 10.27
C ASP A 66 23.91 12.18 10.69
N LYS A 67 23.32 11.35 11.57
CA LYS A 67 23.91 10.06 11.97
C LYS A 67 24.15 9.12 10.77
N ILE A 68 23.19 9.08 9.84
CA ILE A 68 23.30 8.31 8.59
C ILE A 68 24.46 8.82 7.72
N ARG A 69 24.69 10.14 7.63
CA ARG A 69 25.81 10.70 6.85
C ARG A 69 27.18 10.42 7.46
N TYR A 70 27.27 10.37 8.79
CA TYR A 70 28.54 10.20 9.51
C TYR A 70 28.79 8.77 10.01
N ASN A 71 28.00 7.78 9.54
CA ASN A 71 28.08 6.36 9.92
C ASN A 71 28.06 6.08 11.44
N THR A 72 27.51 6.99 12.24
CA THR A 72 27.34 6.74 13.68
C THR A 72 26.15 5.81 13.91
N PRO A 73 26.26 4.76 14.75
CA PRO A 73 25.17 3.79 14.91
C PRO A 73 23.90 4.44 15.49
N LEU A 74 22.74 4.14 14.89
CA LEU A 74 21.46 4.73 15.27
C LEU A 74 21.06 4.43 16.73
N HIS A 75 21.54 3.31 17.29
CA HIS A 75 21.30 2.93 18.69
C HIS A 75 22.13 3.73 19.71
N VAL A 76 23.13 4.51 19.29
CA VAL A 76 23.89 5.40 20.17
C VAL A 76 23.08 6.68 20.36
N VAL A 77 22.19 6.69 21.34
CA VAL A 77 21.29 7.82 21.65
C VAL A 77 21.97 8.77 22.65
N THR A 78 22.09 10.03 22.28
CA THR A 78 22.60 11.09 23.19
C THR A 78 21.52 11.54 24.18
N VAL A 79 21.91 12.12 25.32
CA VAL A 79 20.96 12.59 26.36
C VAL A 79 19.92 13.56 25.80
N THR A 80 20.30 14.42 24.84
CA THR A 80 19.38 15.35 24.17
C THR A 80 18.39 14.65 23.23
N GLU A 81 18.81 13.58 22.57
CA GLU A 81 17.92 12.77 21.72
C GLU A 81 16.98 11.90 22.57
N LEU A 82 17.44 11.40 23.72
CA LEU A 82 16.58 10.69 24.67
C LEU A 82 15.50 11.60 25.25
N GLY A 83 15.87 12.82 25.66
CA GLY A 83 14.91 13.85 26.07
C GLY A 83 13.91 14.22 24.98
N ALA A 84 14.38 14.34 23.72
CA ALA A 84 13.52 14.57 22.56
C ALA A 84 12.57 13.39 22.31
N LEU A 85 13.02 12.14 22.40
CA LEU A 85 12.14 10.97 22.25
C LEU A 85 11.05 10.91 23.33
N ILE A 86 11.39 11.21 24.59
CA ILE A 86 10.42 11.28 25.69
C ILE A 86 9.41 12.41 25.45
N ALA A 87 9.87 13.60 25.04
CA ALA A 87 8.99 14.72 24.71
C ALA A 87 8.07 14.44 23.50
N LEU A 88 8.56 13.70 22.49
CA LEU A 88 7.77 13.26 21.34
C LEU A 88 6.65 12.30 21.76
N VAL A 89 6.96 11.31 22.60
CA VAL A 89 5.96 10.34 23.10
C VAL A 89 4.95 11.05 24.00
N ALA A 90 5.39 11.93 24.91
CA ALA A 90 4.49 12.67 25.79
C ALA A 90 3.54 13.60 25.01
N SER A 91 4.06 14.34 24.02
CA SER A 91 3.23 15.20 23.17
C SER A 91 2.29 14.40 22.24
N PHE A 92 2.72 13.24 21.75
CA PHE A 92 1.86 12.33 20.98
C PHE A 92 0.70 11.78 21.80
N ILE A 93 0.96 11.31 23.04
CA ILE A 93 -0.07 10.81 23.96
C ILE A 93 -1.05 11.95 24.31
N TYR A 94 -0.55 13.16 24.57
CA TYR A 94 -1.39 14.33 24.82
C TYR A 94 -2.28 14.64 23.61
N LEU A 95 -1.73 14.68 22.39
CA LEU A 95 -2.51 14.96 21.18
C LEU A 95 -3.56 13.87 20.93
N LEU A 96 -3.22 12.59 21.11
CA LEU A 96 -4.18 11.50 20.96
C LEU A 96 -5.32 11.59 22.00
N GLY A 97 -4.99 11.93 23.25
CA GLY A 97 -5.94 11.98 24.36
C GLY A 97 -6.83 13.22 24.43
N PHE A 98 -6.28 14.42 24.16
CA PHE A 98 -7.01 15.69 24.28
C PHE A 98 -7.44 16.29 22.94
N PHE A 99 -6.63 16.20 21.89
CA PHE A 99 -6.99 16.74 20.56
C PHE A 99 -8.06 15.88 19.87
N GLY A 100 -8.07 14.56 20.14
CA GLY A 100 -9.07 13.63 19.61
C GLY A 100 -10.49 13.86 20.13
N ILE A 101 -10.65 14.33 21.38
CA ILE A 101 -11.97 14.49 22.01
C ILE A 101 -12.74 15.67 21.39
N ASP A 102 -12.11 16.83 21.21
CA ASP A 102 -12.73 18.00 20.55
C ASP A 102 -13.12 17.68 19.09
N PHE A 103 -12.28 16.91 18.38
CA PHE A 103 -12.56 16.49 17.00
C PHE A 103 -13.79 15.57 16.91
N VAL A 104 -13.92 14.59 17.83
CA VAL A 104 -15.07 13.68 17.88
C VAL A 104 -16.34 14.40 18.34
N GLN A 105 -16.26 15.30 19.33
CA GLN A 105 -17.43 16.10 19.75
C GLN A 105 -17.91 17.05 18.64
N SER A 106 -17.01 17.65 17.87
CA SER A 106 -17.34 18.46 16.69
C SER A 106 -18.14 17.66 15.65
N PHE A 107 -17.77 16.40 15.39
CA PHE A 107 -18.50 15.53 14.47
C PHE A 107 -19.91 15.18 14.97
N ILE A 108 -20.07 14.93 16.28
CA ILE A 108 -21.38 14.66 16.88
C ILE A 108 -22.27 15.92 16.84
N SER A 109 -21.75 17.09 17.21
CA SER A 109 -22.53 18.34 17.21
C SER A 109 -22.97 18.82 15.82
N ARG A 110 -22.23 18.46 14.75
CA ARG A 110 -22.63 18.75 13.35
C ARG A 110 -23.72 17.82 12.82
N ALA A 111 -23.98 16.68 13.48
CA ALA A 111 -25.09 15.80 13.12
C ALA A 111 -26.46 16.35 13.57
N ASP A 112 -26.50 17.10 14.68
CA ASP A 112 -27.73 17.63 15.29
C ASP A 112 -28.25 18.95 14.67
N THR A 113 -27.60 19.51 13.64
CA THR A 113 -27.87 20.88 13.14
C THR A 113 -28.30 21.00 11.68
N ASN A 114 -28.57 19.89 10.98
CA ASN A 114 -29.04 19.88 9.59
C ASN A 114 -30.36 19.09 9.47
N ASP A 115 -31.48 19.63 9.95
CA ASP A 115 -32.80 19.03 9.72
C ASP A 115 -33.97 20.05 9.70
N THR A 116 -33.98 20.93 8.68
CA THR A 116 -35.21 21.58 8.14
C THR A 116 -34.91 22.21 6.78
N ASP A 117 -35.29 21.54 5.69
CA ASP A 117 -36.37 22.02 4.80
C ASP A 117 -36.61 21.05 3.62
N THR A 118 -37.88 20.70 3.46
CA THR A 118 -38.46 19.80 2.45
C THR A 118 -38.59 20.48 1.07
N ASN A 119 -38.76 19.82 -0.08
CA ASN A 119 -39.12 18.43 -0.44
C ASN A 119 -38.02 17.89 -1.43
N ASP A 120 -38.18 16.94 -2.39
CA ASP A 120 -39.33 16.21 -2.96
C ASP A 120 -38.84 14.95 -3.75
N PHE A 121 -39.78 14.21 -4.37
CA PHE A 121 -39.61 13.12 -5.35
C PHE A 121 -38.93 11.80 -4.94
N GLU A 122 -39.77 10.97 -4.31
CA GLU A 122 -40.02 9.52 -4.57
C GLU A 122 -38.89 8.49 -4.74
N ASP A 123 -38.84 7.62 -3.72
CA ASP A 123 -38.95 6.15 -3.80
C ASP A 123 -37.85 5.32 -4.47
N HIS A 124 -36.94 4.77 -3.64
CA HIS A 124 -36.59 3.34 -3.69
C HIS A 124 -36.20 2.81 -2.31
N ARG A 125 -36.70 1.61 -1.98
CA ARG A 125 -36.75 1.05 -0.62
C ARG A 125 -35.42 0.41 -0.19
N LEU A 126 -34.91 0.79 0.98
CA LEU A 126 -34.01 -0.04 1.78
C LEU A 126 -34.70 -0.42 3.09
N VAL A 127 -34.96 -1.72 3.26
CA VAL A 127 -35.58 -2.27 4.48
C VAL A 127 -34.48 -2.54 5.51
N THR A 128 -34.52 -1.83 6.64
CA THR A 128 -33.75 -2.16 7.85
C THR A 128 -34.69 -2.30 9.04
N CYS A 129 -34.56 -3.40 9.78
CA CYS A 129 -35.41 -3.68 10.95
C CYS A 129 -34.89 -2.93 12.19
N PRO A 130 -35.78 -2.39 13.05
CA PRO A 130 -35.37 -1.65 14.25
C PRO A 130 -35.07 -2.57 15.45
N PRO A 131 -34.20 -2.16 16.39
CA PRO A 131 -33.90 -2.92 17.61
C PRO A 131 -34.80 -2.54 18.78
N ARG A 132 -35.35 -3.54 19.50
CA ARG A 132 -35.93 -3.48 20.86
C ARG A 132 -36.22 -4.93 21.30
N GLY A 133 -36.10 -5.33 22.57
CA GLY A 133 -35.61 -4.65 23.77
C GLY A 133 -35.47 -5.68 24.90
N GLY A 134 -34.67 -5.40 25.93
CA GLY A 134 -34.30 -6.41 26.92
C GLY A 134 -35.38 -6.73 27.98
N ARG A 135 -35.38 -7.98 28.47
CA ARG A 135 -35.71 -8.30 29.86
C ARG A 135 -34.75 -9.37 30.42
N ARG A 136 -34.53 -9.26 31.72
CA ARG A 136 -33.52 -9.93 32.55
C ARG A 136 -34.11 -11.20 33.17
N LEU A 137 -33.32 -12.27 33.29
CA LEU A 137 -33.43 -13.26 34.36
C LEU A 137 -32.03 -13.87 34.60
N ASP A 138 -31.67 -14.00 35.87
CA ASP A 138 -30.34 -14.41 36.33
C ASP A 138 -30.29 -15.93 36.64
N LEU A 139 -29.05 -16.46 36.68
CA LEU A 139 -28.58 -17.69 37.35
C LEU A 139 -28.63 -19.09 36.68
N GLU A 140 -27.46 -19.75 36.79
CA GLU A 140 -27.20 -21.22 36.82
C GLU A 140 -27.42 -22.07 35.54
N ARG A 141 -26.36 -22.17 34.70
CA ARG A 141 -25.65 -23.44 34.46
C ARG A 141 -24.41 -23.32 33.56
N GLY A 142 -23.35 -24.04 33.97
CA GLY A 142 -22.29 -24.61 33.10
C GLY A 142 -21.67 -23.73 32.01
N VAL A 143 -20.49 -23.19 32.26
CA VAL A 143 -19.61 -22.65 31.21
C VAL A 143 -19.12 -23.80 30.32
N ALA A 144 -19.82 -24.05 29.22
CA ALA A 144 -19.27 -24.80 28.11
C ALA A 144 -18.34 -23.87 27.32
N HIS A 145 -17.04 -24.17 27.32
CA HIS A 145 -16.12 -23.53 26.38
C HIS A 145 -16.61 -23.78 24.94
N PRO A 146 -16.53 -22.78 24.04
CA PRO A 146 -16.74 -23.05 22.62
C PRO A 146 -15.72 -24.13 22.20
N PRO A 147 -16.10 -25.08 21.33
CA PRO A 147 -15.16 -26.11 20.92
C PRO A 147 -13.95 -25.43 20.29
N ILE A 148 -12.78 -25.68 20.87
CA ILE A 148 -11.53 -25.52 20.14
C ILE A 148 -11.70 -26.40 18.91
N VAL A 149 -11.87 -25.77 17.75
CA VAL A 149 -11.78 -26.47 16.47
C VAL A 149 -10.35 -26.94 16.40
N SER A 150 -10.12 -28.17 16.85
CA SER A 150 -8.90 -28.87 16.53
C SER A 150 -8.80 -28.82 15.01
N VAL A 151 -7.66 -28.36 14.52
CA VAL A 151 -7.29 -28.58 13.13
C VAL A 151 -7.06 -30.08 13.01
N ALA A 152 -8.17 -30.81 12.84
CA ALA A 152 -8.13 -32.17 12.39
C ALA A 152 -7.28 -32.17 11.13
N LYS A 153 -6.31 -33.08 11.05
CA LYS A 153 -5.75 -33.43 9.76
C LYS A 153 -6.93 -33.89 8.91
N SER A 154 -7.38 -33.05 7.99
CA SER A 154 -8.14 -33.55 6.84
C SER A 154 -7.30 -34.70 6.28
N PRO A 155 -7.89 -35.89 6.08
CA PRO A 155 -7.21 -36.92 5.32
C PRO A 155 -6.79 -36.26 4.01
N ILE A 156 -5.53 -36.38 3.63
CA ILE A 156 -5.09 -36.02 2.29
C ILE A 156 -5.90 -36.95 1.38
N ALA A 157 -6.94 -36.39 0.77
CA ALA A 157 -7.75 -37.10 -0.21
C ALA A 157 -6.91 -37.18 -1.46
N ASP A 158 -6.00 -38.16 -1.47
CA ASP A 158 -5.02 -38.38 -2.52
C ASP A 158 -5.78 -38.57 -3.85
N PRO A 159 -5.70 -37.62 -4.80
CA PRO A 159 -6.03 -37.93 -6.18
C PRO A 159 -4.85 -38.76 -6.65
N THR A 160 -4.91 -40.09 -6.43
CA THR A 160 -3.78 -41.00 -6.65
C THR A 160 -3.15 -40.71 -7.99
N LEU A 161 -1.93 -40.16 -7.94
CA LEU A 161 -1.13 -39.88 -9.13
C LEU A 161 -0.97 -41.19 -9.93
N PRO A 162 -0.84 -41.10 -11.27
CA PRO A 162 -0.45 -42.25 -12.07
C PRO A 162 0.77 -42.95 -11.46
N GLU A 163 0.82 -44.28 -11.49
CA GLU A 163 1.91 -45.05 -10.84
C GLU A 163 3.30 -44.61 -11.35
N GLU A 164 3.40 -44.24 -12.63
CA GLU A 164 4.60 -43.65 -13.24
C GLU A 164 5.02 -42.32 -12.57
N ASP A 165 4.07 -41.41 -12.31
CA ASP A 165 4.34 -40.14 -11.63
C ASP A 165 4.78 -40.35 -10.19
N GLU A 166 4.19 -41.33 -9.50
CA GLU A 166 4.53 -41.73 -8.14
C GLU A 166 5.97 -42.29 -8.04
N GLU A 167 6.43 -43.05 -9.03
CA GLU A 167 7.84 -43.49 -9.14
C GLU A 167 8.79 -42.33 -9.44
N ILE A 168 8.41 -41.39 -10.30
CA ILE A 168 9.21 -40.19 -10.59
C ILE A 168 9.31 -39.29 -9.35
N VAL A 169 8.21 -39.07 -8.62
CA VAL A 169 8.18 -38.32 -7.35
C VAL A 169 9.15 -38.95 -6.35
N LYS A 170 9.09 -40.28 -6.14
CA LYS A 170 10.06 -41.00 -5.29
C LYS A 170 11.49 -40.80 -5.79
N SER A 171 11.74 -40.87 -7.10
CA SER A 171 13.07 -40.70 -7.69
C SER A 171 13.63 -39.28 -7.51
N VAL A 172 12.78 -38.26 -7.52
CA VAL A 172 13.14 -36.87 -7.22
C VAL A 172 13.46 -36.69 -5.73
N ILE A 173 12.64 -37.26 -4.83
CA ILE A 173 12.84 -37.19 -3.36
C ILE A 173 14.16 -37.84 -2.95
N HIS A 174 14.51 -39.00 -3.52
CA HIS A 174 15.79 -39.67 -3.25
C HIS A 174 16.98 -39.07 -4.02
N GLY A 175 16.79 -38.01 -4.81
CA GLY A 175 17.85 -37.31 -5.55
C GLY A 175 18.38 -38.05 -6.79
N ALA A 176 17.75 -39.15 -7.21
CA ALA A 176 18.12 -39.89 -8.42
C ALA A 176 17.77 -39.12 -9.71
N ILE A 177 16.70 -38.31 -9.69
CA ILE A 177 16.33 -37.39 -10.77
C ILE A 177 16.41 -35.95 -10.26
N PRO A 178 17.29 -35.09 -10.84
CA PRO A 178 17.33 -33.68 -10.48
C PRO A 178 16.04 -32.95 -10.90
N SER A 179 15.40 -32.26 -9.96
CA SER A 179 14.09 -31.62 -10.17
C SER A 179 14.07 -30.59 -11.31
N TYR A 180 15.18 -29.88 -11.57
CA TYR A 180 15.31 -28.94 -12.68
C TYR A 180 15.35 -29.59 -14.07
N SER A 181 15.43 -30.93 -14.15
CA SER A 181 15.47 -31.69 -15.41
C SER A 181 14.13 -32.36 -15.78
N LEU A 182 13.06 -32.09 -15.02
CA LEU A 182 11.77 -32.73 -15.24
C LEU A 182 11.12 -32.30 -16.56
N GLU A 183 11.12 -31.01 -16.88
CA GLU A 183 10.55 -30.47 -18.12
C GLU A 183 11.20 -31.10 -19.36
N SER A 184 12.54 -31.22 -19.38
CA SER A 184 13.28 -31.80 -20.51
C SER A 184 13.25 -33.33 -20.57
N ARG A 185 13.00 -34.01 -19.45
CA ARG A 185 12.84 -35.48 -19.41
C ARG A 185 11.43 -35.95 -19.77
N LEU A 186 10.41 -35.19 -19.35
CA LEU A 186 9.01 -35.58 -19.47
C LEU A 186 8.35 -35.01 -20.73
N GLY A 187 8.86 -33.89 -21.26
CA GLY A 187 8.28 -33.21 -22.43
C GLY A 187 6.95 -32.50 -22.18
N ASP A 188 6.52 -32.42 -20.92
CA ASP A 188 5.28 -31.79 -20.45
C ASP A 188 5.62 -30.92 -19.23
N CYS A 189 5.49 -29.60 -19.37
CA CYS A 189 5.92 -28.66 -18.34
C CYS A 189 4.93 -28.62 -17.17
N LYS A 190 3.64 -28.86 -17.43
CA LYS A 190 2.61 -28.96 -16.41
C LYS A 190 2.81 -30.20 -15.55
N ARG A 191 3.02 -31.38 -16.15
CA ARG A 191 3.33 -32.63 -15.45
C ARG A 191 4.61 -32.52 -14.64
N ALA A 192 5.65 -31.87 -15.18
CA ALA A 192 6.87 -31.56 -14.44
C ALA A 192 6.59 -30.70 -13.19
N ALA A 193 5.75 -29.67 -13.30
CA ALA A 193 5.33 -28.84 -12.16
C ALA A 193 4.50 -29.64 -11.13
N THR A 194 3.60 -30.53 -11.57
CA THR A 194 2.83 -31.44 -10.68
C THR A 194 3.75 -32.34 -9.85
N ILE A 195 4.66 -33.06 -10.51
CA ILE A 195 5.61 -33.97 -9.86
C ILE A 195 6.53 -33.22 -8.89
N ARG A 196 7.02 -32.05 -9.31
CA ARG A 196 7.86 -31.19 -8.45
C ARG A 196 7.12 -30.71 -7.21
N ARG A 197 5.88 -30.23 -7.40
CA ARG A 197 5.01 -29.80 -6.30
C ARG A 197 4.82 -30.94 -5.30
N GLU A 198 4.49 -32.13 -5.76
CA GLU A 198 4.25 -33.26 -4.87
C GLU A 198 5.52 -33.72 -4.14
N ALA A 199 6.65 -33.80 -4.84
CA ALA A 199 7.94 -34.06 -4.20
C ALA A 199 8.24 -33.01 -3.11
N LEU A 200 7.97 -31.72 -3.37
CA LEU A 200 8.16 -30.65 -2.39
C LEU A 200 7.23 -30.78 -1.17
N GLN A 201 5.96 -31.16 -1.35
CA GLN A 201 5.03 -31.41 -0.24
C GLN A 201 5.54 -32.54 0.66
N ARG A 202 6.01 -33.65 0.07
CA ARG A 202 6.55 -34.81 0.80
C ARG A 202 7.87 -34.53 1.50
N ILE A 203 8.80 -33.81 0.85
CA ILE A 203 10.10 -33.43 1.44
C ILE A 203 9.90 -32.48 2.64
N THR A 204 8.98 -31.53 2.53
CA THR A 204 8.75 -30.53 3.59
C THR A 204 7.78 -30.98 4.67
N GLY A 205 6.97 -32.02 4.41
CA GLY A 205 5.87 -32.43 5.27
C GLY A 205 4.75 -31.38 5.38
N ARG A 206 4.66 -30.45 4.42
CA ARG A 206 3.71 -29.33 4.42
C ARG A 206 2.88 -29.32 3.14
N SER A 207 1.58 -29.05 3.30
CA SER A 207 0.67 -28.82 2.17
C SER A 207 1.00 -27.48 1.48
N ILE A 208 0.84 -27.45 0.16
CA ILE A 208 0.91 -26.26 -0.70
C ILE A 208 -0.50 -25.97 -1.26
N GLU A 209 -1.54 -26.45 -0.57
CA GLU A 209 -2.95 -26.09 -0.79
C GLU A 209 -3.14 -24.56 -0.80
N GLY A 210 -4.01 -24.09 -1.70
CA GLY A 210 -4.20 -22.66 -1.95
C GLY A 210 -3.26 -22.03 -2.98
N LEU A 211 -2.20 -22.73 -3.43
CA LEU A 211 -1.44 -22.36 -4.62
C LEU A 211 -2.03 -23.07 -5.85
N PRO A 212 -2.61 -22.37 -6.84
CA PRO A 212 -3.10 -22.99 -8.08
C PRO A 212 -2.00 -23.68 -8.91
N LEU A 213 -2.43 -24.60 -9.77
CA LEU A 213 -1.59 -25.34 -10.73
C LEU A 213 -2.27 -25.41 -12.11
N ASP A 214 -3.58 -25.63 -12.16
CA ASP A 214 -4.35 -25.60 -13.42
C ASP A 214 -4.60 -24.18 -13.94
N GLY A 215 -4.82 -24.05 -15.26
CA GLY A 215 -5.16 -22.77 -15.89
C GLY A 215 -3.97 -21.87 -16.23
N PHE A 216 -2.74 -22.40 -16.19
CA PHE A 216 -1.51 -21.70 -16.54
C PHE A 216 -0.76 -22.44 -17.67
N ASP A 217 -0.18 -21.66 -18.59
CA ASP A 217 0.67 -22.12 -19.69
C ASP A 217 2.12 -22.22 -19.20
N TYR A 218 2.55 -23.43 -18.83
CA TYR A 218 3.89 -23.67 -18.29
C TYR A 218 4.97 -23.68 -19.37
N GLU A 219 4.61 -24.01 -20.60
CA GLU A 219 5.47 -23.96 -21.77
C GLU A 219 5.93 -22.51 -22.05
N SER A 220 5.04 -21.52 -21.85
CA SER A 220 5.34 -20.09 -22.08
C SER A 220 6.46 -19.51 -21.22
N ILE A 221 6.68 -20.04 -20.01
CA ILE A 221 7.70 -19.54 -19.07
C ILE A 221 9.04 -20.27 -19.17
N LEU A 222 9.08 -21.42 -19.83
CA LEU A 222 10.23 -22.33 -19.83
C LEU A 222 11.47 -21.66 -20.45
N GLY A 223 12.54 -21.54 -19.66
CA GLY A 223 13.80 -20.93 -20.10
C GLY A 223 13.73 -19.42 -20.35
N GLN A 224 12.65 -18.75 -19.95
CA GLN A 224 12.42 -17.33 -20.19
C GLN A 224 12.07 -16.54 -18.91
N CYS A 225 11.17 -17.07 -18.07
CA CYS A 225 10.58 -16.28 -16.98
C CYS A 225 10.73 -16.90 -15.58
N CYS A 226 10.73 -18.22 -15.44
CA CYS A 226 10.84 -18.88 -14.14
C CYS A 226 11.34 -20.33 -14.29
N GLU A 227 12.30 -20.71 -13.45
CA GLU A 227 12.79 -22.08 -13.32
C GLU A 227 12.06 -22.84 -12.21
N MET A 228 11.90 -24.16 -12.40
CA MET A 228 11.34 -25.08 -11.40
C MET A 228 9.95 -24.69 -10.83
N PRO A 229 8.95 -24.36 -11.67
CA PRO A 229 7.61 -24.00 -11.20
C PRO A 229 6.91 -25.12 -10.40
N VAL A 230 6.07 -24.72 -9.43
CA VAL A 230 5.22 -25.62 -8.60
C VAL A 230 3.75 -25.18 -8.53
N GLY A 231 3.40 -24.17 -9.33
CA GLY A 231 2.17 -23.42 -9.26
C GLY A 231 2.40 -21.96 -9.64
N TYR A 232 1.41 -21.11 -9.42
CA TYR A 232 1.50 -19.65 -9.63
C TYR A 232 0.69 -18.91 -8.57
N VAL A 233 0.96 -17.62 -8.36
CA VAL A 233 0.24 -16.78 -7.39
C VAL A 233 -0.80 -15.92 -8.11
N GLN A 234 -2.05 -15.97 -7.66
CA GLN A 234 -3.11 -15.08 -8.13
C GLN A 234 -3.05 -13.75 -7.37
N ILE A 235 -2.98 -12.64 -8.10
CA ILE A 235 -3.02 -11.27 -7.56
C ILE A 235 -4.31 -10.60 -8.06
N PRO A 236 -5.14 -9.99 -7.20
CA PRO A 236 -6.31 -9.24 -7.65
C PRO A 236 -5.92 -8.08 -8.57
N VAL A 237 -6.64 -7.92 -9.68
CA VAL A 237 -6.42 -6.82 -10.64
C VAL A 237 -7.65 -5.93 -10.67
N GLY A 238 -7.48 -4.67 -10.32
CA GLY A 238 -8.49 -3.62 -10.48
C GLY A 238 -8.18 -2.69 -11.65
N ILE A 239 -9.15 -1.89 -12.06
CA ILE A 239 -8.98 -0.81 -13.06
C ILE A 239 -9.20 0.54 -12.37
N ALA A 240 -8.34 1.52 -12.66
CA ALA A 240 -8.55 2.92 -12.32
C ALA A 240 -8.62 3.77 -13.60
N GLY A 241 -9.62 4.65 -13.72
CA GLY A 241 -9.77 5.54 -14.88
C GLY A 241 -11.17 6.13 -15.08
N PRO A 242 -11.39 6.88 -16.17
CA PRO A 242 -10.38 7.23 -17.17
C PRO A 242 -9.33 8.21 -16.62
N LEU A 243 -8.06 7.93 -16.90
CA LEU A 243 -6.95 8.86 -16.74
C LEU A 243 -6.81 9.66 -18.05
N LEU A 244 -7.16 10.94 -18.04
CA LEU A 244 -6.93 11.83 -19.18
C LEU A 244 -5.49 12.38 -19.12
N LEU A 245 -4.63 11.90 -20.02
CA LEU A 245 -3.21 12.21 -20.09
C LEU A 245 -2.81 12.50 -21.53
N ASP A 246 -2.17 13.64 -21.78
CA ASP A 246 -1.67 14.07 -23.10
C ASP A 246 -2.74 14.06 -24.21
N GLY A 247 -4.01 14.27 -23.84
CA GLY A 247 -5.17 14.27 -24.73
C GLY A 247 -5.82 12.89 -24.95
N TYR A 248 -5.29 11.83 -24.34
CA TYR A 248 -5.80 10.45 -24.46
C TYR A 248 -6.38 9.96 -23.12
N GLU A 249 -7.40 9.11 -23.21
CA GLU A 249 -8.00 8.44 -22.04
C GLU A 249 -7.44 7.04 -21.85
N TYR A 250 -7.00 6.74 -20.63
CA TYR A 250 -6.45 5.44 -20.26
C TYR A 250 -7.25 4.78 -19.13
N SER A 251 -7.50 3.48 -19.29
CA SER A 251 -7.92 2.58 -18.20
C SER A 251 -6.67 1.90 -17.66
N VAL A 252 -6.26 2.22 -16.43
CA VAL A 252 -5.01 1.75 -15.83
C VAL A 252 -5.24 0.45 -15.06
N PRO A 253 -4.70 -0.70 -15.50
CA PRO A 253 -4.75 -1.94 -14.73
C PRO A 253 -3.77 -1.89 -13.55
N MET A 254 -4.25 -2.34 -12.38
CA MET A 254 -3.51 -2.31 -11.13
C MET A 254 -3.63 -3.68 -10.43
N ALA A 255 -2.55 -4.46 -10.45
CA ALA A 255 -2.44 -5.70 -9.67
C ALA A 255 -2.00 -5.37 -8.23
N THR A 256 -2.85 -5.62 -7.23
CA THR A 256 -2.54 -5.33 -5.82
C THR A 256 -3.41 -6.13 -4.84
N THR A 257 -2.87 -6.36 -3.64
CA THR A 257 -3.63 -6.83 -2.47
C THR A 257 -3.89 -5.73 -1.44
N GLU A 258 -3.41 -4.50 -1.68
CA GLU A 258 -3.59 -3.37 -0.78
C GLU A 258 -5.01 -2.78 -0.88
N GLY A 259 -5.72 -2.79 0.24
CA GLY A 259 -7.05 -2.20 0.35
C GLY A 259 -7.04 -0.69 0.05
N CYS A 260 -8.13 -0.19 -0.54
CA CYS A 260 -8.31 1.21 -0.93
C CYS A 260 -7.34 1.78 -2.00
N LEU A 261 -6.22 1.13 -2.35
CA LEU A 261 -5.25 1.67 -3.31
C LEU A 261 -5.89 2.01 -4.66
N VAL A 262 -6.54 1.03 -5.31
CA VAL A 262 -7.20 1.22 -6.62
C VAL A 262 -8.29 2.30 -6.54
N ALA A 263 -9.10 2.32 -5.47
CA ALA A 263 -10.16 3.31 -5.29
C ALA A 263 -9.60 4.74 -5.08
N SER A 264 -8.48 4.87 -4.36
CA SER A 264 -7.77 6.14 -4.16
C SER A 264 -7.18 6.66 -5.47
N THR A 265 -6.51 5.79 -6.25
CA THR A 265 -6.01 6.13 -7.59
C THR A 265 -7.16 6.55 -8.52
N ASN A 266 -8.26 5.80 -8.52
CA ASN A 266 -9.44 6.12 -9.34
C ASN A 266 -10.07 7.49 -8.99
N ARG A 267 -10.12 7.84 -7.69
CA ARG A 267 -10.52 9.18 -7.24
C ARG A 267 -9.54 10.25 -7.74
N GLY A 268 -8.24 9.95 -7.76
CA GLY A 268 -7.21 10.81 -8.36
C GLY A 268 -7.44 11.03 -9.86
N CYS A 269 -7.63 9.96 -10.64
CA CYS A 269 -7.99 10.03 -12.05
C CYS A 269 -9.23 10.90 -12.27
N LYS A 270 -10.29 10.72 -11.47
CA LYS A 270 -11.51 11.53 -11.57
C LYS A 270 -11.23 13.02 -11.33
N ALA A 271 -10.42 13.37 -10.33
CA ALA A 271 -10.06 14.75 -10.02
C ALA A 271 -9.22 15.40 -11.14
N MET A 272 -8.25 14.66 -11.71
CA MET A 272 -7.47 15.11 -12.86
C MET A 272 -8.37 15.33 -14.09
N TYR A 273 -9.24 14.36 -14.38
CA TYR A 273 -10.15 14.41 -15.53
C TYR A 273 -11.04 15.66 -15.52
N VAL A 274 -11.71 15.95 -14.39
CA VAL A 274 -12.57 17.16 -14.28
C VAL A 274 -11.77 18.47 -14.26
N SER A 275 -10.45 18.40 -14.08
CA SER A 275 -9.54 19.54 -14.14
C SER A 275 -8.96 19.79 -15.55
N GLY A 276 -9.41 19.03 -16.56
CA GLY A 276 -8.90 19.12 -17.94
C GLY A 276 -7.79 18.12 -18.29
N GLY A 277 -7.51 17.17 -17.40
CA GLY A 277 -6.47 16.15 -17.58
C GLY A 277 -5.08 16.60 -17.12
N ALA A 278 -4.06 15.86 -17.54
CA ALA A 278 -2.67 16.18 -17.30
C ALA A 278 -1.81 16.06 -18.57
N THR A 279 -0.62 16.64 -18.53
CA THR A 279 0.39 16.57 -19.59
C THR A 279 1.67 15.94 -19.05
N SER A 280 2.35 15.09 -19.83
CA SER A 280 3.62 14.47 -19.47
C SER A 280 4.71 14.71 -20.50
N THR A 281 5.97 14.46 -20.14
CA THR A 281 7.10 14.51 -21.07
C THR A 281 8.21 13.60 -20.54
N VAL A 282 8.74 12.73 -21.41
CA VAL A 282 9.90 11.89 -21.09
C VAL A 282 11.17 12.73 -21.18
N VAL A 283 11.76 13.07 -20.03
CA VAL A 283 12.97 13.92 -19.96
C VAL A 283 14.25 13.16 -20.31
N LYS A 284 14.28 11.84 -20.06
CA LYS A 284 15.38 10.96 -20.45
C LYS A 284 14.91 9.51 -20.56
N ASP A 285 15.31 8.85 -21.65
CA ASP A 285 15.34 7.39 -21.79
C ASP A 285 16.80 6.92 -21.88
N GLY A 286 17.11 5.76 -21.29
CA GLY A 286 18.44 5.17 -21.32
C GLY A 286 18.71 4.17 -20.19
N MET A 287 18.71 2.88 -20.51
CA MET A 287 19.13 1.81 -19.60
C MET A 287 20.64 1.88 -19.36
N THR A 288 21.10 1.47 -18.16
CA THR A 288 22.51 1.59 -17.78
C THR A 288 23.09 0.36 -17.13
N ARG A 289 24.26 -0.08 -17.60
CA ARG A 289 25.07 -1.14 -17.00
C ARG A 289 26.41 -0.58 -16.54
N ALA A 290 26.87 -0.97 -15.35
CA ALA A 290 28.04 -0.39 -14.70
C ALA A 290 29.06 -1.44 -14.22
N PRO A 291 29.80 -2.11 -15.13
CA PRO A 291 30.91 -2.98 -14.75
C PRO A 291 31.98 -2.24 -13.94
N VAL A 292 32.65 -2.99 -13.05
CA VAL A 292 33.88 -2.58 -12.38
C VAL A 292 35.06 -3.30 -13.02
N VAL A 293 36.09 -2.55 -13.39
CA VAL A 293 37.38 -3.09 -13.87
C VAL A 293 38.50 -2.64 -12.92
N ARG A 294 39.52 -3.48 -12.74
CA ARG A 294 40.59 -3.26 -11.77
C ARG A 294 41.95 -3.30 -12.44
N PHE A 295 42.79 -2.32 -12.10
CA PHE A 295 44.12 -2.16 -12.65
C PHE A 295 45.21 -2.38 -11.60
N ALA A 296 46.47 -2.45 -12.05
CA ALA A 296 47.64 -2.52 -11.17
C ALA A 296 47.78 -1.26 -10.29
N SER A 297 47.48 -0.08 -10.84
CA SER A 297 47.65 1.22 -10.20
C SER A 297 46.46 2.16 -10.44
N ALA A 298 46.29 3.17 -9.59
CA ALA A 298 45.30 4.23 -9.77
C ALA A 298 45.55 5.05 -11.04
N ARG A 299 46.83 5.27 -11.39
CA ARG A 299 47.23 5.91 -12.65
C ARG A 299 46.64 5.19 -13.86
N ARG A 300 46.79 3.87 -13.96
CA ARG A 300 46.24 3.13 -15.12
C ARG A 300 44.72 3.15 -15.16
N ALA A 301 44.05 3.18 -14.00
CA ALA A 301 42.61 3.38 -13.92
C ALA A 301 42.19 4.78 -14.42
N SER A 302 42.96 5.83 -14.11
CA SER A 302 42.71 7.18 -14.66
C SER A 302 42.94 7.29 -16.15
N GLU A 303 43.94 6.60 -16.71
CA GLU A 303 44.16 6.53 -18.16
C GLU A 303 42.94 5.93 -18.89
N LEU A 304 42.30 4.89 -18.32
CA LEU A 304 41.03 4.39 -18.86
C LEU A 304 39.90 5.43 -18.75
N LYS A 305 39.76 6.12 -17.60
CA LYS A 305 38.72 7.15 -17.43
C LYS A 305 38.82 8.23 -18.49
N PHE A 306 40.02 8.76 -18.74
CA PHE A 306 40.22 9.78 -19.75
C PHE A 306 39.89 9.25 -21.15
N PHE A 307 40.37 8.05 -21.50
CA PHE A 307 40.04 7.43 -22.80
C PHE A 307 38.53 7.22 -23.02
N LEU A 308 37.78 6.82 -21.98
CA LEU A 308 36.33 6.54 -22.08
C LEU A 308 35.43 7.79 -22.10
N GLU A 309 35.91 8.91 -21.57
CA GLU A 309 35.14 10.17 -21.50
C GLU A 309 35.60 11.23 -22.52
N ASP A 310 36.66 10.93 -23.27
CA ASP A 310 37.12 11.70 -24.41
C ASP A 310 36.14 11.58 -25.60
N PRO A 311 35.55 12.69 -26.09
CA PRO A 311 34.63 12.69 -27.21
C PRO A 311 35.21 12.07 -28.50
N GLU A 312 36.51 12.18 -28.75
CA GLU A 312 37.14 11.63 -29.96
C GLU A 312 37.10 10.09 -29.99
N ASN A 313 37.06 9.45 -28.82
CA ASN A 313 36.97 7.99 -28.71
C ASN A 313 35.51 7.47 -28.72
N PHE A 314 34.52 8.34 -28.54
CA PHE A 314 33.12 7.93 -28.33
C PHE A 314 32.56 7.12 -29.51
N ASP A 315 32.78 7.56 -30.75
CA ASP A 315 32.27 6.86 -31.93
C ASP A 315 32.87 5.46 -32.08
N THR A 316 34.16 5.29 -31.75
CA THR A 316 34.82 3.98 -31.75
C THR A 316 34.20 3.06 -30.69
N LEU A 317 33.95 3.57 -29.48
CA LEU A 317 33.28 2.84 -28.41
C LEU A 317 31.83 2.49 -28.78
N ALA A 318 31.10 3.41 -29.40
CA ALA A 318 29.73 3.23 -29.86
C ALA A 318 29.65 2.17 -30.97
N VAL A 319 30.57 2.16 -31.93
CA VAL A 319 30.66 1.12 -32.96
C VAL A 319 30.87 -0.27 -32.35
N VAL A 320 31.75 -0.40 -31.34
CA VAL A 320 31.97 -1.69 -30.67
C VAL A 320 30.75 -2.11 -29.85
N PHE A 321 30.13 -1.20 -29.12
CA PHE A 321 28.93 -1.46 -28.31
C PHE A 321 27.73 -1.88 -29.19
N ASN A 322 27.41 -1.06 -30.20
CA ASN A 322 26.22 -1.21 -31.04
C ASN A 322 26.25 -2.45 -31.97
N ARG A 323 27.43 -3.06 -32.18
CA ARG A 323 27.56 -4.33 -32.93
C ARG A 323 26.86 -5.51 -32.24
N SER A 324 26.71 -5.47 -30.92
CA SER A 324 26.18 -6.60 -30.14
C SER A 324 24.66 -6.75 -30.23
N ILE A 325 23.91 -5.65 -30.34
CA ILE A 325 22.45 -5.64 -30.22
C ILE A 325 21.84 -4.66 -31.25
N ARG A 326 20.92 -5.14 -32.08
CA ARG A 326 20.29 -4.34 -33.16
C ARG A 326 19.62 -3.06 -32.66
N PHE A 327 18.96 -3.09 -31.51
CA PHE A 327 18.21 -1.96 -30.93
C PHE A 327 19.05 -1.07 -30.01
N ALA A 328 20.12 -1.60 -29.41
CA ALA A 328 20.90 -0.84 -28.44
C ALA A 328 21.72 0.25 -29.12
N ARG A 329 21.61 1.50 -28.66
CA ARG A 329 22.49 2.59 -29.09
C ARG A 329 23.16 3.23 -27.89
N LEU A 330 24.48 3.17 -27.85
CA LEU A 330 25.27 3.87 -26.83
C LEU A 330 24.98 5.37 -26.89
N GLN A 331 24.55 5.93 -25.75
CA GLN A 331 24.24 7.35 -25.57
C GLN A 331 25.34 8.08 -24.79
N SER A 332 25.93 7.42 -23.79
CA SER A 332 27.02 7.99 -23.00
C SER A 332 27.80 6.91 -22.23
N VAL A 333 29.05 7.24 -21.90
CA VAL A 333 29.88 6.49 -20.96
C VAL A 333 30.31 7.45 -19.86
N LYS A 334 30.20 7.02 -18.59
CA LYS A 334 30.70 7.78 -17.43
C LYS A 334 31.52 6.88 -16.53
N CYS A 335 32.76 7.26 -16.25
CA CYS A 335 33.70 6.48 -15.47
C CYS A 335 33.98 7.15 -14.11
N THR A 336 33.77 6.41 -13.01
CA THR A 336 34.10 6.84 -11.65
C THR A 336 35.21 5.97 -11.09
N LEU A 337 36.21 6.58 -10.44
CA LEU A 337 37.38 5.85 -9.92
C LEU A 337 37.29 5.67 -8.40
N ALA A 338 37.77 4.51 -7.92
CA ALA A 338 38.08 4.28 -6.51
C ALA A 338 39.45 3.61 -6.40
N GLY A 339 40.49 4.42 -6.18
CA GLY A 339 41.88 3.96 -6.22
C GLY A 339 42.20 3.35 -7.59
N LYS A 340 42.47 2.04 -7.62
CA LYS A 340 42.78 1.28 -8.84
C LYS A 340 41.59 0.55 -9.49
N ASN A 341 40.38 0.77 -8.99
CA ASN A 341 39.14 0.32 -9.60
C ASN A 341 38.52 1.46 -10.42
N ALA A 342 37.97 1.13 -11.60
CA ALA A 342 37.17 2.02 -12.43
C ALA A 342 35.77 1.42 -12.63
N TYR A 343 34.74 2.20 -12.29
CA TYR A 343 33.33 1.85 -12.44
C TYR A 343 32.79 2.56 -13.68
N VAL A 344 32.52 1.81 -14.74
CA VAL A 344 32.21 2.36 -16.06
C VAL A 344 30.73 2.20 -16.33
N ARG A 345 29.94 3.27 -16.14
CA ARG A 345 28.50 3.30 -16.43
C ARG A 345 28.28 3.62 -17.90
N PHE A 346 27.90 2.61 -18.66
CA PHE A 346 27.34 2.77 -20.02
C PHE A 346 25.86 3.17 -19.90
N SER A 347 25.38 4.03 -20.79
CA SER A 347 23.97 4.38 -20.99
C SER A 347 23.60 4.12 -22.43
N CYS A 348 22.50 3.41 -22.69
CA CYS A 348 22.01 3.14 -24.04
C CYS A 348 20.49 3.22 -24.14
N SER A 349 19.96 3.63 -25.29
CA SER A 349 18.56 3.38 -25.63
C SER A 349 18.38 1.91 -25.97
N THR A 350 17.21 1.33 -25.68
CA THR A 350 16.95 -0.11 -25.79
C THR A 350 15.74 -0.45 -26.66
N GLY A 351 15.11 0.56 -27.28
CA GLY A 351 13.81 0.42 -27.92
C GLY A 351 12.72 0.23 -26.86
N ASP A 352 11.68 -0.55 -27.16
CA ASP A 352 10.58 -0.82 -26.22
C ASP A 352 10.96 -1.84 -25.11
N ALA A 353 12.15 -2.45 -25.20
CA ALA A 353 12.64 -3.38 -24.19
C ALA A 353 13.28 -2.63 -23.02
N MET A 354 13.05 -3.12 -21.78
CA MET A 354 13.75 -2.60 -20.59
C MET A 354 15.28 -2.77 -20.69
N GLY A 355 15.75 -3.85 -21.33
CA GLY A 355 17.12 -3.95 -21.88
C GLY A 355 18.27 -4.01 -20.87
N MET A 356 18.05 -4.70 -19.73
CA MET A 356 19.05 -4.92 -18.68
C MET A 356 20.27 -5.73 -19.15
#